data_AF-A0A1Q8QUA0-F1
#
_entry.id   AF-A0A1Q8QUA0-F1
#
_cell.length_a   1.000
_cell.length_b   1.000
_cell.length_c   1.000
_cell.angle_alpha   90.00
_cell.angle_beta   90.00
_cell.angle_gamma   90.00
#
_symmetry.space_group_name_H-M   'P 1'
#
loop_
_entity.id
_entity.type
_entity.pdbx_description
1 polymer ?
#
loop_
_entity_poly.entity_id
_entity_poly.type
_entity_poly.pdbx_seq_one_letter_code
_entity_poly.pdbx_strand_id
1 'polypeptide(L)'
;MNSDYVASCGGCHVAYVPQLLPRPSWEQILSRLDDHFGSAVVLSDQEKNTVSGYLLTNAADVTPMKLGRRIVHSLSGTVPARITDIPYILHKHRGLSAEVLARKSVNSLANCVACHPGAASARFDDDQVAIPAP
;
A
#
# COMPACT_ATOMS: atom_id res chain seq x y z
N MET A 1 10.67 -1.60 9.98
CA MET A 1 9.50 -0.71 9.79
C MET A 1 9.51 0.31 10.91
N ASN A 2 9.07 1.55 10.68
CA ASN A 2 8.96 2.56 11.75
C ASN A 2 7.72 2.23 12.63
N SER A 3 7.89 2.14 13.95
CA SER A 3 6.82 1.74 14.89
C SER A 3 5.66 2.73 14.92
N ASP A 4 5.97 4.03 14.91
CA ASP A 4 4.98 5.10 15.03
C ASP A 4 4.13 5.19 13.77
N TYR A 5 4.76 4.95 12.60
CA TYR A 5 4.05 4.79 11.33
C TYR A 5 3.06 3.62 11.39
N VAL A 6 3.50 2.46 11.90
CA VAL A 6 2.62 1.28 12.01
C VAL A 6 1.47 1.54 12.97
N ALA A 7 1.71 2.22 14.10
CA ALA A 7 0.66 2.60 15.03
C ALA A 7 -0.36 3.56 14.39
N SER A 8 0.13 4.55 13.62
CA SER A 8 -0.71 5.58 12.99
C SER A 8 -1.51 5.06 11.80
N CYS A 9 -0.95 4.15 11.01
CA CYS A 9 -1.51 3.72 9.72
C CYS A 9 -1.98 2.25 9.69
N GLY A 10 -1.75 1.49 10.77
CA GLY A 10 -2.09 0.07 10.89
C GLY A 10 -3.44 -0.23 11.54
N GLY A 11 -4.22 0.79 11.91
CA GLY A 11 -5.46 0.62 12.67
C GLY A 11 -6.66 0.12 11.86
N CYS A 12 -6.73 0.45 10.56
CA CYS A 12 -7.88 0.10 9.70
C CYS A 12 -7.52 -0.90 8.59
N HIS A 13 -6.28 -0.87 8.11
CA HIS A 13 -5.73 -1.78 7.12
C HIS A 13 -4.27 -2.05 7.48
N VAL A 14 -3.61 -2.98 6.76
CA VAL A 14 -2.16 -3.17 6.93
C VAL A 14 -1.44 -1.84 6.67
N ALA A 15 -0.47 -1.50 7.50
CA ALA A 15 0.41 -0.37 7.23
C ALA A 15 1.20 -0.67 5.93
N TYR A 16 0.80 -0.06 4.82
CA TYR A 16 1.38 -0.35 3.51
C TYR A 16 2.85 0.04 3.48
N VAL A 17 3.70 -0.80 2.88
CA VAL A 17 5.11 -0.45 2.79
C VAL A 17 5.32 0.76 1.87
N PRO A 18 6.16 1.74 2.25
CA PRO A 18 6.28 3.01 1.51
C PRO A 18 6.67 2.85 0.03
N GLN A 19 7.35 1.74 -0.31
CA GLN A 19 7.82 1.44 -1.66
C GLN A 19 6.70 1.11 -2.66
N LEU A 20 5.44 1.07 -2.21
CA LEU A 20 4.28 0.78 -3.06
C LEU A 20 3.69 2.02 -3.75
N LEU A 21 4.06 3.24 -3.34
CA LEU A 21 3.64 4.48 -4.00
C LEU A 21 4.80 5.48 -4.09
N PRO A 22 4.83 6.33 -5.13
CA PRO A 22 5.79 7.42 -5.22
C PRO A 22 5.42 8.56 -4.26
N ARG A 23 6.37 9.47 -3.97
CA ARG A 23 6.16 10.63 -3.09
C ARG A 23 4.90 11.44 -3.42
N PRO A 24 4.62 11.82 -4.68
CA PRO A 24 3.44 12.65 -4.97
C PRO A 24 2.12 11.98 -4.58
N SER A 25 2.05 10.65 -4.69
CA SER A 25 0.87 9.89 -4.24
C SER A 25 0.74 9.89 -2.72
N TRP A 26 1.84 9.72 -1.98
CA TRP A 26 1.81 9.80 -0.52
C TRP A 26 1.45 11.19 -0.03
N GLU A 27 1.99 12.24 -0.64
CA GLU A 27 1.65 13.64 -0.33
C GLU A 27 0.15 13.90 -0.54
N GLN A 28 -0.39 13.42 -1.66
CA GLN A 28 -1.83 13.53 -1.93
C GLN A 28 -2.68 12.84 -0.86
N ILE A 29 -2.31 11.63 -0.44
CA ILE A 29 -3.02 10.90 0.63
C ILE A 29 -2.94 11.64 1.97
N LEU A 30 -1.75 12.12 2.35
CA LEU A 30 -1.51 12.82 3.61
C LEU A 30 -2.21 14.18 3.66
N SER A 31 -2.48 14.81 2.52
CA SER A 31 -3.21 16.07 2.43
C SER A 31 -4.72 15.93 2.63
N ARG A 32 -5.26 14.69 2.61
CA ARG A 32 -6.70 14.39 2.66
C ARG A 32 -7.04 13.34 3.72
N LEU A 33 -6.39 13.39 4.88
CA LEU A 33 -6.63 12.43 5.95
C LEU A 33 -8.03 12.54 6.57
N ASP A 34 -8.66 13.71 6.50
CA ASP A 34 -10.05 13.95 6.91
C ASP A 34 -11.08 13.26 6.00
N ASP A 35 -10.71 12.99 4.75
CA ASP A 35 -11.47 12.22 3.76
C ASP A 35 -10.60 11.08 3.18
N HIS A 36 -10.21 10.17 4.07
CA HIS A 36 -9.40 8.99 3.77
C HIS A 36 -10.29 7.83 3.28
N PHE A 37 -10.82 7.98 2.08
CA PHE A 37 -11.64 6.96 1.39
C PHE A 37 -12.94 6.60 2.13
N GLY A 38 -13.65 7.61 2.64
CA GLY A 38 -14.92 7.44 3.37
C GLY A 38 -14.76 7.32 4.89
N SER A 39 -13.53 7.46 5.40
CA SER A 39 -13.22 7.52 6.83
C SER A 39 -12.29 8.69 7.13
N ALA A 40 -12.26 9.18 8.36
CA ALA A 40 -11.30 10.18 8.80
C ALA A 40 -10.16 9.52 9.59
N VAL A 41 -8.93 9.97 9.32
CA VAL A 41 -7.71 9.63 10.08
C VAL A 41 -7.24 10.88 10.80
N VAL A 42 -7.27 10.85 12.13
CA VAL A 42 -6.81 11.96 12.96
C VAL A 42 -5.39 11.67 13.44
N LEU A 43 -4.47 12.56 13.10
CA LEU A 43 -3.09 12.53 13.54
C LEU A 43 -2.74 13.88 14.16
N SER A 44 -2.00 13.87 15.27
CA SER A 44 -1.32 15.05 15.81
C SER A 44 -0.26 15.57 14.83
N ASP A 45 0.18 16.81 15.01
CA ASP A 45 1.22 17.40 14.14
C ASP A 45 2.55 16.61 14.21
N GLN A 46 2.87 16.06 15.39
CA GLN A 46 4.05 15.22 15.56
C GLN A 46 3.93 13.91 14.78
N GLU A 47 2.77 13.23 14.85
CA GLU A 47 2.51 12.00 14.10
C GLU A 47 2.52 12.26 12.59
N LYS A 48 1.90 13.35 12.13
CA LYS A 48 1.92 13.76 10.71
C LYS A 48 3.34 13.94 10.21
N ASN A 49 4.20 14.62 10.97
CA ASN A 49 5.60 14.83 10.61
C ASN A 49 6.37 13.51 10.53
N THR A 50 6.20 12.63 11.52
CA THR A 50 6.84 11.31 11.54
C THR A 50 6.38 10.43 10.38
N VAL A 51 5.07 10.33 10.15
CA VAL A 51 4.47 9.53 9.08
C VAL A 51 4.89 10.06 7.71
N SER A 52 4.79 11.37 7.49
CA SER A 52 5.20 12.02 6.23
C SER A 52 6.68 11.79 5.94
N GLY A 53 7.56 12.09 6.90
CA GLY A 53 9.00 11.87 6.73
C GLY A 53 9.35 10.41 6.41
N TYR A 54 8.71 9.47 7.10
CA TYR A 54 8.94 8.04 6.84
C TYR A 54 8.46 7.61 5.46
N LEU A 55 7.22 7.96 5.07
CA LEU A 55 6.66 7.61 3.77
C LEU A 55 7.49 8.20 2.63
N LEU A 56 7.82 9.50 2.70
CA LEU A 56 8.49 10.21 1.60
C LEU A 56 9.94 9.78 1.43
N THR A 57 10.68 9.51 2.51
CA THR A 57 12.08 9.05 2.44
C THR A 57 12.20 7.62 1.91
N ASN A 58 11.12 6.83 1.99
CA ASN A 58 11.12 5.41 1.62
C ASN A 58 10.25 5.10 0.39
N ALA A 59 9.70 6.14 -0.26
CA ALA A 59 8.76 6.02 -1.37
C ALA A 59 9.34 5.26 -2.58
N ALA A 60 8.45 4.84 -3.49
CA ALA A 60 8.80 4.06 -4.68
C ALA A 60 9.81 4.75 -5.62
N ASP A 61 9.77 6.08 -5.71
CA ASP A 61 10.67 6.92 -6.52
C ASP A 61 11.97 7.30 -5.80
N VAL A 62 12.13 6.90 -4.54
CA VAL A 62 13.33 7.16 -3.72
C VAL A 62 14.09 5.88 -3.43
N THR A 63 13.38 4.78 -3.17
CA THR A 63 13.98 3.50 -2.78
C THR A 63 14.84 2.86 -3.88
N PRO A 64 15.98 2.22 -3.53
CA PRO A 64 16.74 1.41 -4.47
C PRO A 64 16.14 0.01 -4.68
N MET A 65 14.99 -0.31 -4.07
CA MET A 65 14.38 -1.63 -4.19
C MET A 65 13.81 -1.88 -5.60
N LYS A 66 13.91 -3.13 -6.06
CA LYS A 66 13.35 -3.56 -7.36
C LYS A 66 11.84 -3.29 -7.47
N LEU A 67 11.11 -3.44 -6.36
CA LEU A 67 9.67 -3.16 -6.30
C LEU A 67 9.36 -1.70 -6.66
N GLY A 68 9.99 -0.73 -5.98
CA GLY A 68 9.78 0.70 -6.24
C GLY A 68 10.06 1.09 -7.68
N ARG A 69 11.17 0.61 -8.26
CA ARG A 69 11.47 0.82 -9.69
C ARG A 69 10.38 0.31 -10.62
N ARG A 70 9.84 -0.88 -10.35
CA ARG A 70 8.75 -1.47 -11.16
C ARG A 70 7.45 -0.69 -11.02
N ILE A 71 7.14 -0.23 -9.82
CA ILE A 71 6.01 0.66 -9.57
C ILE A 71 6.16 1.93 -10.42
N VAL A 72 7.23 2.71 -10.21
CA VAL A 72 7.45 3.99 -10.90
C VAL A 72 7.46 3.83 -12.41
N HIS A 73 8.16 2.82 -12.93
CA HIS A 73 8.21 2.56 -14.36
C HIS A 73 6.82 2.31 -14.95
N SER A 74 5.93 1.64 -14.22
CA SER A 74 4.58 1.35 -14.70
C SER A 74 3.64 2.55 -14.70
N LEU A 75 3.94 3.59 -13.93
CA LEU A 75 3.04 4.74 -13.76
C LEU A 75 3.02 5.66 -14.98
N SER A 76 4.07 5.70 -15.79
CA SER A 76 4.16 6.58 -16.97
C SER A 76 3.79 8.05 -16.67
N GLY A 77 4.19 8.55 -15.49
CA GLY A 77 3.89 9.92 -15.03
C GLY A 77 2.56 10.11 -14.31
N THR A 78 1.74 9.07 -14.15
CA THR A 78 0.50 9.14 -13.35
C THR A 78 0.80 9.18 -11.85
N VAL A 79 -0.12 9.79 -11.08
CA VAL A 79 -0.05 9.90 -9.62
C VAL A 79 -1.32 9.24 -9.04
N PRO A 80 -1.32 7.92 -8.83
CA PRO A 80 -2.49 7.22 -8.32
C PRO A 80 -2.68 7.46 -6.82
N ALA A 81 -3.93 7.54 -6.38
CA ALA A 81 -4.25 7.63 -4.96
C ALA A 81 -4.34 6.26 -4.27
N ARG A 82 -4.46 5.16 -5.03
CA ARG A 82 -4.55 3.79 -4.51
C ARG A 82 -3.48 2.90 -5.11
N ILE A 83 -2.89 2.05 -4.28
CA ILE A 83 -1.91 1.03 -4.71
C ILE A 83 -2.54 0.06 -5.73
N THR A 84 -3.82 -0.26 -5.54
CA THR A 84 -4.58 -1.17 -6.41
C THR A 84 -4.86 -0.60 -7.80
N ASP A 85 -4.64 0.69 -8.03
CA ASP A 85 -4.83 1.35 -9.33
C ASP A 85 -3.52 1.38 -10.15
N ILE A 86 -2.41 0.97 -9.55
CA ILE A 86 -1.09 0.98 -10.20
C ILE A 86 -1.04 -0.12 -11.28
N PRO A 87 -0.63 0.20 -12.53
CA PRO A 87 -0.60 -0.77 -13.62
C PRO A 87 0.24 -2.01 -13.31
N TYR A 88 1.38 -1.87 -12.64
CA TYR A 88 2.20 -3.02 -12.21
C TYR A 88 1.45 -3.94 -11.23
N ILE A 89 0.70 -3.39 -10.27
CA ILE A 89 -0.07 -4.16 -9.29
C ILE A 89 -1.21 -4.89 -9.98
N LEU A 90 -1.99 -4.20 -10.82
CA LEU A 90 -3.06 -4.81 -11.62
C LEU A 90 -2.53 -5.93 -12.51
N HIS A 91 -1.40 -5.70 -13.20
CA HIS A 91 -0.77 -6.71 -14.05
C HIS A 91 -0.37 -7.97 -13.27
N LYS A 92 0.23 -7.80 -12.07
CA LYS A 92 0.64 -8.91 -11.21
C LYS A 92 -0.55 -9.73 -10.69
N HIS A 93 -1.73 -9.13 -10.59
CA HIS A 93 -2.94 -9.79 -10.08
C HIS A 93 -3.97 -10.15 -11.16
N ARG A 94 -3.64 -10.02 -12.45
CA ARG A 94 -4.57 -10.31 -13.57
C ARG A 94 -5.13 -11.74 -13.60
N GLY A 95 -4.45 -12.69 -12.96
CA GLY A 95 -4.88 -14.09 -12.86
C GLY A 95 -5.76 -14.38 -11.64
N LEU A 96 -6.00 -13.38 -10.78
CA LEU A 96 -6.84 -13.52 -9.60
C LEU A 96 -8.31 -13.36 -10.00
N SER A 97 -9.12 -14.38 -9.71
CA SER A 97 -10.54 -14.36 -10.08
C SER A 97 -11.36 -13.44 -9.17
N ALA A 98 -12.47 -12.93 -9.69
CA ALA A 98 -13.37 -12.06 -8.92
C ALA A 98 -13.97 -12.80 -7.70
N GLU A 99 -14.18 -14.10 -7.80
CA GLU A 99 -14.67 -14.95 -6.72
C GLU A 99 -13.70 -14.99 -5.54
N VAL A 100 -12.38 -14.97 -5.80
CA VAL A 100 -11.38 -14.90 -4.72
C VAL A 100 -11.47 -13.56 -3.99
N LEU A 101 -11.59 -12.46 -4.73
CA LEU A 101 -11.71 -11.12 -4.15
C LEU A 101 -13.01 -10.94 -3.35
N ALA A 102 -14.08 -11.62 -3.75
CA ALA A 102 -15.37 -11.58 -3.07
C ALA A 102 -15.43 -12.42 -1.78
N ARG A 103 -14.43 -13.28 -1.50
CA ARG A 103 -14.38 -14.06 -0.25
C ARG A 103 -14.33 -13.11 0.93
N LYS A 104 -15.09 -13.40 2.00
CA LYS A 104 -15.10 -12.56 3.21
C LYS A 104 -13.70 -12.42 3.84
N SER A 105 -12.87 -13.46 3.74
CA SER A 105 -11.49 -13.49 4.23
C SER A 105 -10.53 -12.60 3.42
N VAL A 106 -10.85 -12.30 2.16
CA VAL A 106 -10.04 -11.45 1.28
C VAL A 106 -10.64 -10.05 1.20
N ASN A 107 -11.95 -9.94 0.99
CA ASN A 107 -12.78 -8.74 0.90
C ASN A 107 -12.47 -7.82 -0.30
N SER A 108 -11.20 -7.54 -0.56
CA SER A 108 -10.75 -6.77 -1.73
C SER A 108 -9.26 -6.94 -1.96
N LEU A 109 -8.78 -6.47 -3.12
CA LEU A 109 -7.35 -6.45 -3.45
C LEU A 109 -6.52 -5.56 -2.49
N ALA A 110 -7.15 -4.63 -1.78
CA ALA A 110 -6.48 -3.78 -0.80
C ALA A 110 -6.01 -4.56 0.44
N ASN A 111 -6.61 -5.72 0.73
CA ASN A 111 -6.22 -6.56 1.87
C ASN A 111 -5.05 -7.48 1.51
N CYS A 112 -3.88 -6.89 1.25
CA CYS A 112 -2.71 -7.63 0.75
C CYS A 112 -2.30 -8.78 1.68
N VAL A 113 -2.42 -8.59 3.00
CA VAL A 113 -2.03 -9.58 4.00
C VAL A 113 -2.90 -10.84 4.00
N ALA A 114 -4.11 -10.79 3.44
CA ALA A 114 -4.97 -11.96 3.32
C ALA A 114 -4.34 -13.05 2.44
N CYS A 115 -3.64 -12.67 1.37
CA CYS A 115 -2.98 -13.59 0.45
C CYS A 115 -1.45 -13.59 0.57
N HIS A 116 -0.86 -12.49 1.04
CA HIS A 116 0.58 -12.32 1.25
C HIS A 116 0.87 -12.11 2.74
N PRO A 117 1.08 -13.16 3.55
CA PRO A 117 1.34 -13.02 4.99
C PRO A 117 2.53 -12.11 5.33
N GLY A 118 3.49 -11.98 4.41
CA GLY A 118 4.67 -11.12 4.54
C GLY A 118 4.50 -9.68 4.03
N ALA A 119 3.32 -9.26 3.57
CA ALA A 119 3.10 -7.97 2.91
C ALA A 119 3.53 -6.76 3.77
N ALA A 120 3.27 -6.79 5.08
CA ALA A 120 3.69 -5.73 6.00
C ALA A 120 5.23 -5.55 6.05
N SER A 121 6.00 -6.57 5.65
CA SER A 121 7.47 -6.53 5.58
C SER A 121 8.00 -6.48 4.14
N ALA A 122 7.20 -5.98 3.19
CA ALA A 122 7.52 -5.86 1.77
C ALA A 122 7.83 -7.20 1.07
N ARG A 123 7.33 -8.31 1.62
CA ARG A 123 7.46 -9.64 1.02
C ARG A 123 6.20 -10.00 0.23
N PHE A 124 6.33 -10.00 -1.09
CA PHE A 124 5.26 -10.26 -2.05
C PHE A 124 5.66 -11.35 -3.06
N ASP A 125 6.54 -12.28 -2.66
CA ASP A 125 6.95 -13.37 -3.53
C ASP A 125 5.74 -14.26 -3.86
N ASP A 126 5.61 -14.62 -5.14
CA ASP A 126 4.50 -15.43 -5.63
C ASP A 126 4.54 -16.84 -4.99
N ASP A 127 5.75 -17.35 -4.70
CA ASP A 127 5.95 -18.66 -4.06
C ASP A 127 5.48 -18.68 -2.59
N GLN A 128 5.22 -17.51 -2.01
CA GLN A 128 4.80 -17.33 -0.61
C GLN A 128 3.34 -16.91 -0.49
N VAL A 129 2.61 -16.89 -1.62
CA VAL A 129 1.19 -16.58 -1.66
C VAL A 129 0.39 -17.73 -1.04
N ALA A 130 -0.50 -17.40 -0.13
CA ALA A 130 -1.45 -18.32 0.49
C ALA A 130 -2.86 -17.74 0.36
N ILE A 131 -3.57 -18.11 -0.71
CA ILE A 131 -4.95 -17.65 -0.92
C ILE A 131 -5.87 -18.39 0.06
N PRO A 132 -6.59 -17.67 0.96
CA PRO A 132 -7.50 -18.31 1.92
C PRO A 132 -8.62 -19.06 1.21
N ALA A 133 -9.07 -20.19 1.76
CA ALA A 133 -10.25 -20.91 1.27
C ALA A 133 -11.51 -20.01 1.32
N PRO A 134 -12.56 -20.34 0.53
CA PRO A 134 -13.85 -19.63 0.56
C PRO A 134 -14.46 -19.48 1.95
#